data_AF-A0A7X5UDW5-F1
#
_entry.id   AF-A0A7X5UDW5-F1
#
_cell.length_a   1.000
_cell.length_b   1.000
_cell.length_c   1.000
_cell.angle_alpha   90.00
_cell.angle_beta   90.00
_cell.angle_gamma   90.00
#
_symmetry.space_group_name_H-M   'P 1'
#
loop_
_entity.id
_entity.type
_entity.pdbx_description
1 polymer ?
#
loop_
_entity_poly.entity_id
_entity_poly.type
_entity_poly.pdbx_seq_one_letter_code
_entity_poly.pdbx_strand_id
1 'polypeptide(L)'
;MTQRRSYAVGTGLFIVLGFAALAYLATQTTSVANSRQGSSYAVETRFANVGQLKVRAPVKIAGVRVGSVQAIDLVPGKEEAKVTLSIDDNHKDIPDDSVATIYTSGLLGDQYVGIQFGRSKSPVKEGGELSLTRPAQQLEEMLGKFFGGGSAPDHLGGTFHVTGNFTNIGGLQTGAAVKMAGVPIGSVDSIVIKPGSSEATVTLAIDKSYSQIPDDSAAAVFTSGLIGSQYVALQPGGSPEYLHEGDELVLTQSAMQLEDLIGKFLVNGSPSDNKNGGASGDAKPDNAGKK
;
A
#
# COMPACT_ATOMS: atom_id res chain seq x y z
N MET A 1 -17.68 52.02 -48.81
CA MET A 1 -18.53 51.58 -47.67
C MET A 1 -17.89 52.10 -46.39
N THR A 2 -18.40 53.19 -45.83
CA THR A 2 -17.80 53.83 -44.64
C THR A 2 -18.45 53.23 -43.39
N GLN A 3 -17.76 52.27 -42.74
CA GLN A 3 -18.21 51.74 -41.46
C GLN A 3 -18.34 52.89 -40.45
N ARG A 4 -19.54 53.08 -39.91
CA ARG A 4 -19.83 54.12 -38.93
C ARG A 4 -19.05 53.83 -37.64
N ARG A 5 -18.01 54.63 -37.39
CA ARG A 5 -17.12 54.56 -36.20
C ARG A 5 -17.87 54.55 -34.86
N SER A 6 -19.14 54.98 -34.84
CA SER A 6 -20.02 54.95 -33.67
C SER A 6 -20.23 53.53 -33.11
N TYR A 7 -20.29 52.50 -33.96
CA TYR A 7 -20.49 51.13 -33.47
C TYR A 7 -19.26 50.58 -32.76
N ALA A 8 -18.05 50.92 -33.23
CA ALA A 8 -16.79 50.49 -32.63
C ALA A 8 -16.58 51.09 -31.22
N VAL A 9 -17.02 52.34 -31.01
CA VAL A 9 -16.98 53.00 -29.69
C VAL A 9 -18.00 52.35 -28.74
N GLY A 10 -19.20 52.05 -29.21
CA GLY A 10 -20.24 51.37 -28.42
C GLY A 10 -19.83 49.96 -27.99
N THR A 11 -19.24 49.17 -28.89
CA THR A 11 -18.74 47.83 -28.57
C THR A 11 -17.57 47.88 -27.60
N GLY A 12 -16.65 48.85 -27.74
CA GLY A 12 -15.52 49.02 -26.83
C GLY A 12 -15.98 49.33 -25.40
N LEU A 13 -16.96 50.24 -25.25
CA LEU A 13 -17.51 50.58 -23.94
C LEU A 13 -18.22 49.38 -23.29
N PHE A 14 -18.99 48.61 -24.07
CA PHE A 14 -19.66 47.41 -23.57
C PHE A 14 -18.67 46.36 -23.06
N ILE A 15 -17.57 46.13 -23.79
CA ILE A 15 -16.52 45.19 -23.37
C ILE A 15 -15.85 45.67 -22.07
N VAL A 16 -15.52 46.95 -21.95
CA VAL A 16 -14.91 47.52 -20.74
C VAL A 16 -15.84 47.38 -19.53
N LEU A 17 -17.13 47.67 -19.69
CA LEU A 17 -18.11 47.48 -18.63
C LEU A 17 -18.27 46.01 -18.25
N GLY A 18 -18.22 45.09 -19.22
CA GLY A 18 -18.22 43.65 -18.97
C GLY A 18 -17.02 43.21 -18.14
N PHE A 19 -15.81 43.65 -18.49
CA PHE A 19 -14.61 43.36 -17.71
C PHE A 19 -14.66 43.96 -16.30
N ALA A 20 -15.17 45.19 -16.16
CA ALA A 20 -15.36 45.82 -14.85
C ALA A 20 -16.35 45.03 -13.97
N ALA A 21 -17.44 44.54 -14.55
CA ALA A 21 -18.43 43.71 -13.86
C ALA A 21 -17.83 42.36 -13.43
N LEU A 22 -17.04 41.71 -14.29
CA LEU A 22 -16.34 40.47 -13.96
C LEU A 22 -15.30 40.66 -12.84
N ALA A 23 -14.51 41.75 -12.91
CA ALA A 23 -13.56 42.10 -11.85
C ALA A 23 -14.27 42.34 -10.51
N TYR A 24 -15.40 43.04 -10.53
CA TYR A 24 -16.22 43.25 -9.33
C TYR A 24 -16.76 41.92 -8.76
N LEU A 25 -17.31 41.06 -9.60
CA LEU A 25 -17.80 39.73 -9.18
C LEU A 25 -16.67 38.86 -8.58
N ALA A 26 -15.46 38.91 -9.14
CA ALA A 26 -14.30 38.19 -8.61
C ALA A 26 -13.94 38.62 -7.17
N THR A 27 -14.12 39.90 -6.82
CA THR A 27 -13.90 40.38 -5.45
C THR A 27 -15.05 39.97 -4.50
N GLN A 28 -16.30 39.94 -4.97
CA GLN A 28 -17.43 39.53 -4.13
C GLN A 28 -17.40 38.04 -3.78
N THR A 29 -17.06 37.15 -4.71
CA THR A 29 -17.04 35.70 -4.43
C THR A 29 -16.00 35.31 -3.37
N THR A 30 -14.94 36.09 -3.24
CA THR A 30 -13.89 35.88 -2.22
C THR A 30 -14.31 36.41 -0.83
N SER A 31 -15.13 37.47 -0.77
CA SER A 31 -15.53 38.13 0.49
C SER A 31 -16.81 37.55 1.13
N VAL A 32 -17.76 37.06 0.33
CA VAL A 32 -19.07 36.59 0.84
C VAL A 32 -18.96 35.24 1.55
N ALA A 33 -17.94 34.43 1.25
CA ALA A 33 -17.63 33.21 2.02
C ALA A 33 -17.04 33.51 3.41
N ASN A 34 -16.47 34.70 3.62
CA ASN A 34 -15.75 35.07 4.84
C ASN A 34 -16.62 35.82 5.87
N SER A 35 -17.86 36.20 5.53
CA SER A 35 -18.67 37.14 6.33
C SER A 35 -19.74 36.48 7.23
N ARG A 36 -19.74 35.15 7.34
CA ARG A 36 -20.69 34.39 8.19
C ARG A 36 -20.01 33.58 9.31
N GLN A 37 -18.73 33.80 9.57
CA GLN A 37 -18.09 33.20 10.74
C GLN A 37 -18.50 34.07 11.95
N GLY A 38 -19.32 33.52 12.85
CA GLY A 38 -19.62 34.17 14.13
C GLY A 38 -18.35 34.33 14.98
N SER A 39 -18.49 34.81 16.21
CA SER A 39 -17.36 34.77 17.14
C SER A 39 -16.90 33.31 17.32
N SER A 40 -15.58 33.12 17.31
CA SER A 40 -14.94 31.81 17.39
C SER A 40 -13.75 31.89 18.31
N TYR A 41 -13.36 30.76 18.85
CA TYR A 41 -12.29 30.62 19.81
C TYR A 41 -11.25 29.61 19.28
N ALA A 42 -9.97 29.87 19.50
CA ALA A 42 -8.85 29.08 19.02
C ALA A 42 -8.58 27.87 19.94
N VAL A 43 -8.33 26.71 19.33
CA VAL A 43 -7.89 25.48 20.01
C VAL A 43 -6.68 24.92 19.28
N GLU A 44 -5.60 24.65 20.00
CA GLU A 44 -4.37 24.09 19.43
C GLU A 44 -4.38 22.55 19.50
N THR A 45 -3.80 21.91 18.49
CA THR A 45 -3.62 20.45 18.42
C THR A 45 -2.29 20.15 17.73
N ARG A 46 -1.71 18.97 17.98
CA ARG A 46 -0.45 18.54 17.37
C ARG A 46 -0.59 17.19 16.71
N PHE A 47 -0.16 17.05 15.46
CA PHE A 47 -0.21 15.79 14.73
C PHE A 47 1.17 15.45 14.19
N ALA A 48 1.56 14.17 14.30
CA ALA A 48 2.76 13.66 13.64
C ALA A 48 2.63 13.69 12.11
N ASN A 49 1.40 13.54 11.58
CA ASN A 49 1.13 13.60 10.15
C ASN A 49 -0.25 14.23 9.92
N VAL A 50 -0.28 15.32 9.15
CA VAL A 50 -1.50 16.05 8.78
C VAL A 50 -2.05 15.67 7.41
N GLY A 51 -1.37 14.80 6.66
CA GLY A 51 -1.78 14.34 5.33
C GLY A 51 -2.03 15.49 4.35
N GLN A 52 -3.24 15.53 3.80
CA GLN A 52 -3.74 16.56 2.88
C GLN A 52 -4.65 17.58 3.58
N LEU A 53 -4.58 17.69 4.91
CA LEU A 53 -5.34 18.68 5.66
C LEU A 53 -4.92 20.08 5.22
N LYS A 54 -5.92 20.92 4.94
CA LYS A 54 -5.73 22.29 4.46
C LYS A 54 -6.40 23.28 5.39
N VAL A 55 -5.90 24.52 5.38
CA VAL A 55 -6.58 25.65 6.01
C VAL A 55 -8.02 25.73 5.48
N ARG A 56 -8.97 26.07 6.36
CA ARG A 56 -10.43 26.02 6.16
C ARG A 56 -11.05 24.63 6.07
N ALA A 57 -10.29 23.54 6.23
CA ALA A 57 -10.87 22.22 6.38
C ALA A 57 -11.86 22.22 7.57
N PRO A 58 -13.01 21.53 7.46
CA PRO A 58 -14.02 21.61 8.50
C PRO A 58 -13.56 20.92 9.78
N VAL A 59 -13.97 21.48 10.92
CA VAL A 59 -13.88 20.79 12.22
C VAL A 59 -15.27 20.28 12.56
N LYS A 60 -15.39 19.00 12.92
CA LYS A 60 -16.67 18.34 13.15
C LYS A 60 -16.74 17.64 14.49
N ILE A 61 -17.90 17.68 15.13
CA ILE A 61 -18.26 16.84 16.28
C ILE A 61 -19.46 16.00 15.86
N ALA A 62 -19.39 14.68 16.03
CA ALA A 62 -20.46 13.75 15.64
C ALA A 62 -20.97 13.97 14.19
N GLY A 63 -20.08 14.35 13.26
CA GLY A 63 -20.42 14.62 11.87
C GLY A 63 -20.95 16.04 11.57
N VAL A 64 -21.27 16.84 12.59
CA VAL A 64 -21.75 18.22 12.45
C VAL A 64 -20.57 19.19 12.47
N ARG A 65 -20.54 20.15 11.54
CA ARG A 65 -19.50 21.19 11.50
C ARG A 65 -19.68 22.15 12.67
N VAL A 66 -18.60 22.37 13.41
CA VAL A 66 -18.53 23.26 14.59
C VAL A 66 -17.42 24.31 14.47
N GLY A 67 -16.68 24.30 13.37
CA GLY A 67 -15.53 25.16 13.18
C GLY A 67 -14.75 24.85 11.91
N SER A 68 -13.53 25.38 11.83
CA SER A 68 -12.61 25.17 10.71
C SER A 68 -11.15 25.22 11.13
N VAL A 69 -10.26 24.62 10.35
CA VAL A 69 -8.81 24.73 10.54
C VAL A 69 -8.36 26.14 10.19
N GLN A 70 -7.77 26.85 11.14
CA GLN A 70 -7.29 28.21 11.00
C GLN A 70 -5.85 28.27 10.46
N ALA A 71 -4.96 27.45 11.01
CA ALA A 71 -3.55 27.43 10.63
C ALA A 71 -2.94 26.03 10.78
N ILE A 72 -1.90 25.75 10.00
CA ILE A 72 -1.11 24.52 10.04
C ILE A 72 0.35 24.95 9.94
N ASP A 73 1.12 24.74 11.00
CA ASP A 73 2.53 25.14 11.11
C ASP A 73 3.39 23.96 11.54
N LEU A 74 4.54 23.76 10.91
CA LEU A 74 5.53 22.78 11.39
C LEU A 74 6.19 23.31 12.67
N VAL A 75 6.24 22.51 13.72
CA VAL A 75 6.90 22.91 14.97
C VAL A 75 8.42 22.81 14.79
N PRO A 76 9.18 23.91 14.92
CA PRO A 76 10.63 23.87 14.76
C PRO A 76 11.29 22.90 15.75
N GLY A 77 12.14 22.00 15.25
CA GLY A 77 12.84 21.02 16.08
C GLY A 77 11.99 19.82 16.55
N LYS A 78 10.76 19.67 16.05
CA LYS A 78 9.92 18.49 16.26
C LYS A 78 9.36 17.99 14.93
N GLU A 79 9.14 16.68 14.83
CA GLU A 79 8.48 16.05 13.68
C GLU A 79 6.94 16.10 13.84
N GLU A 80 6.41 17.25 14.22
CA GLU A 80 4.98 17.45 14.50
C GLU A 80 4.48 18.75 13.85
N ALA A 81 3.30 18.70 13.27
CA ALA A 81 2.57 19.87 12.81
C ALA A 81 1.61 20.36 13.91
N LYS A 82 1.72 21.64 14.27
CA LYS A 82 0.74 22.34 15.08
C LYS A 82 -0.42 22.78 14.20
N VAL A 83 -1.63 22.36 14.54
CA VAL A 83 -2.85 22.73 13.85
C VAL A 83 -3.72 23.55 14.79
N THR A 84 -3.96 24.81 14.42
CA THR A 84 -4.86 25.71 15.15
C THR A 84 -6.26 25.61 14.56
N LEU A 85 -7.22 25.24 15.40
CA LEU A 85 -8.64 25.12 15.07
C LEU A 85 -9.35 26.39 15.51
N SER A 86 -10.26 26.91 14.69
CA SER A 86 -11.23 27.94 15.05
C SER A 86 -12.57 27.24 15.28
N ILE A 87 -13.04 27.26 16.52
CA ILE A 87 -14.30 26.63 16.96
C ILE A 87 -15.32 27.73 17.22
N ASP A 88 -16.55 27.54 16.73
CA ASP A 88 -17.62 28.52 16.92
C ASP A 88 -17.97 28.67 18.41
N ASP A 89 -18.21 29.91 18.86
CA ASP A 89 -18.47 30.22 20.27
C ASP A 89 -19.69 29.53 20.88
N ASN A 90 -20.59 29.02 20.04
CA ASN A 90 -21.75 28.23 20.46
C ASN A 90 -21.36 26.82 20.94
N HIS A 91 -20.10 26.41 20.81
CA HIS A 91 -19.59 25.08 21.13
C HIS A 91 -18.39 25.12 22.09
N LYS A 92 -18.47 25.92 23.17
CA LYS A 92 -17.40 26.06 24.17
C LYS A 92 -17.27 24.89 25.15
N ASP A 93 -18.18 23.92 25.09
CA ASP A 93 -18.26 22.82 26.05
C ASP A 93 -17.39 21.61 25.66
N ILE A 94 -16.44 21.76 24.73
CA ILE A 94 -15.53 20.68 24.32
C ILE A 94 -14.60 20.33 25.49
N PRO A 95 -14.65 19.10 26.04
CA PRO A 95 -13.75 18.70 27.12
C PRO A 95 -12.27 18.80 26.74
N ASP A 96 -11.41 19.17 27.69
CA ASP A 96 -9.95 19.27 27.50
C ASP A 96 -9.27 17.92 27.21
N ASP A 97 -9.89 16.80 27.61
CA ASP A 97 -9.46 15.44 27.28
C ASP A 97 -10.08 14.89 25.98
N SER A 98 -10.67 15.76 25.16
CA SER A 98 -11.18 15.37 23.84
C SER A 98 -10.06 14.97 22.89
N VAL A 99 -10.37 14.05 21.99
CA VAL A 99 -9.42 13.55 20.99
C VAL A 99 -9.70 14.19 19.64
N ALA A 100 -8.70 14.87 19.07
CA ALA A 100 -8.77 15.37 17.70
C ALA A 100 -8.23 14.32 16.72
N THR A 101 -9.00 13.94 15.71
CA THR A 101 -8.62 12.93 14.71
C THR A 101 -8.74 13.51 13.31
N ILE A 102 -7.73 13.32 12.46
CA ILE A 102 -7.85 13.69 11.05
C ILE A 102 -8.52 12.55 10.29
N TYR A 103 -9.66 12.85 9.68
CA TYR A 103 -10.44 11.93 8.86
C TYR A 103 -10.39 12.32 7.40
N THR A 104 -10.57 11.34 6.52
CA THR A 104 -10.72 11.53 5.09
C THR A 104 -12.20 11.51 4.72
N SER A 105 -12.66 12.52 3.98
CA SER A 105 -14.03 12.60 3.47
C SER A 105 -14.17 11.85 2.16
N GLY A 106 -15.05 10.85 2.13
CA GLY A 106 -15.38 10.10 0.92
C GLY A 106 -14.16 9.44 0.27
N LEU A 107 -14.28 9.13 -1.02
CA LEU A 107 -13.25 8.43 -1.81
C LEU A 107 -12.17 9.37 -2.39
N LEU A 108 -12.44 10.68 -2.44
CA LEU A 108 -11.63 11.67 -3.15
C LEU A 108 -10.57 12.37 -2.27
N GLY A 109 -10.50 12.05 -0.97
CA GLY A 109 -9.32 12.41 -0.18
C GLY A 109 -9.38 13.73 0.61
N ASP A 110 -10.48 14.48 0.59
CA ASP A 110 -10.57 15.75 1.33
C ASP A 110 -10.56 15.51 2.85
N GLN A 111 -9.55 16.02 3.55
CA GLN A 111 -9.40 15.79 4.98
C GLN A 111 -10.14 16.80 5.86
N TYR A 112 -10.56 16.36 7.04
CA TYR A 112 -11.21 17.16 8.06
C TYR A 112 -10.79 16.73 9.47
N VAL A 113 -10.95 17.62 10.45
CA VAL A 113 -10.68 17.29 11.85
C VAL A 113 -11.98 16.90 12.54
N GLY A 114 -12.05 15.70 13.09
CA GLY A 114 -13.13 15.26 13.96
C GLY A 114 -12.70 15.36 15.43
N ILE A 115 -13.58 15.88 16.29
CA ILE A 115 -13.36 15.92 17.73
C ILE A 115 -14.29 14.90 18.38
N GLN A 116 -13.71 13.99 19.16
CA GLN A 116 -14.43 13.04 20.00
C GLN A 116 -14.32 13.49 21.45
N PHE A 117 -15.47 13.69 22.10
CA PHE A 117 -15.49 14.13 23.49
C PHE A 117 -14.89 13.07 24.42
N GLY A 118 -14.05 13.54 25.33
CA GLY A 118 -13.59 12.73 26.45
C GLY A 118 -14.59 12.75 27.60
N ARG A 119 -14.11 12.45 28.80
CA ARG A 119 -14.91 12.33 30.03
C ARG A 119 -14.67 13.48 30.99
N SER A 120 -13.73 14.38 30.70
CA SER A 120 -13.45 15.54 31.52
C SER A 120 -14.68 16.45 31.57
N LYS A 121 -14.84 17.11 32.72
CA LYS A 121 -15.84 18.17 32.92
C LYS A 121 -15.28 19.56 32.64
N SER A 122 -13.97 19.65 32.41
CA SER A 122 -13.28 20.91 32.16
C SER A 122 -13.26 21.18 30.66
N PRO A 123 -13.85 22.27 30.17
CA PRO A 123 -13.78 22.62 28.77
C PRO A 123 -12.39 23.17 28.40
N VAL A 124 -11.96 22.93 27.16
CA VAL A 124 -10.78 23.57 26.58
C VAL A 124 -11.05 25.07 26.43
N LYS A 125 -10.10 25.89 26.90
CA LYS A 125 -10.20 27.36 26.88
C LYS A 125 -9.67 27.93 25.55
N GLU A 126 -9.89 29.22 25.34
CA GLU A 126 -9.26 29.98 24.26
C GLU A 126 -7.74 29.82 24.28
N GLY A 127 -7.18 29.39 23.15
CA GLY A 127 -5.76 29.05 23.00
C GLY A 127 -5.32 27.78 23.73
N GLY A 128 -6.27 27.01 24.29
CA GLY A 128 -6.00 25.74 24.96
C GLY A 128 -5.63 24.63 23.97
N GLU A 129 -4.91 23.63 24.44
CA GLU A 129 -4.43 22.51 23.63
C GLU A 129 -5.25 21.24 23.89
N LEU A 130 -5.67 20.54 22.83
CA LEU A 130 -6.12 19.15 22.95
C LEU A 130 -4.92 18.23 22.76
N SER A 131 -4.43 17.69 23.87
CA SER A 131 -3.19 16.89 23.89
C SER A 131 -3.34 15.52 23.22
N LEU A 132 -4.56 15.01 23.08
CA LEU A 132 -4.82 13.71 22.47
C LEU A 132 -5.18 13.90 21.00
N THR A 133 -4.33 13.37 20.13
CA THR A 133 -4.54 13.44 18.68
C THR A 133 -4.37 12.09 18.00
N ARG A 134 -5.03 11.93 16.85
CA ARG A 134 -4.82 10.81 15.93
C ARG A 134 -4.49 11.37 14.54
N PRO A 135 -3.28 11.09 14.01
CA PRO A 135 -2.84 11.61 12.73
C PRO A 135 -3.66 11.06 11.57
N ALA A 136 -3.52 11.70 10.41
CA ALA A 136 -4.09 11.18 9.18
C ALA A 136 -3.50 9.81 8.87
N GLN A 137 -4.34 8.81 8.60
CA GLN A 137 -3.89 7.54 8.07
C GLN A 137 -3.73 7.63 6.56
N GLN A 138 -2.57 7.24 6.05
CA GLN A 138 -2.34 7.16 4.62
C GLN A 138 -3.16 5.99 4.06
N LEU A 139 -3.87 6.25 2.96
CA LEU A 139 -4.71 5.24 2.32
C LEU A 139 -3.85 4.04 1.95
N GLU A 140 -2.62 4.27 1.53
CA GLU A 140 -1.59 3.27 1.23
C GLU A 140 -1.32 2.35 2.43
N GLU A 141 -1.26 2.91 3.64
CA GLU A 141 -1.06 2.13 4.87
C GLU A 141 -2.32 1.30 5.21
N MET A 142 -3.51 1.86 4.99
CA MET A 142 -4.77 1.14 5.17
C MET A 142 -4.97 0.03 4.13
N LEU A 143 -4.62 0.31 2.87
CA LEU A 143 -4.65 -0.65 1.77
C LEU A 143 -3.60 -1.74 2.00
N GLY A 144 -2.42 -1.39 2.52
CA GLY A 144 -1.43 -2.37 2.99
C GLY A 144 -2.03 -3.29 4.04
N LYS A 145 -2.69 -2.75 5.07
CA LYS A 145 -3.37 -3.54 6.10
C LYS A 145 -4.56 -4.36 5.57
N PHE A 146 -5.26 -3.89 4.54
CA PHE A 146 -6.50 -4.50 4.05
C PHE A 146 -6.31 -5.50 2.89
N PHE A 147 -5.39 -5.22 1.95
CA PHE A 147 -5.16 -6.02 0.74
C PHE A 147 -3.97 -6.99 0.87
N GLY A 148 -3.37 -7.11 2.06
CA GLY A 148 -2.30 -8.08 2.28
C GLY A 148 -0.92 -7.57 1.88
N GLY A 149 -0.62 -6.31 2.23
CA GLY A 149 0.76 -5.94 2.54
C GLY A 149 1.16 -6.67 3.81
N GLY A 150 1.70 -7.89 3.66
CA GLY A 150 2.26 -8.71 4.72
C GLY A 150 3.50 -8.08 5.35
N SER A 151 3.38 -6.89 5.94
CA SER A 151 3.96 -6.71 7.25
C SER A 151 3.09 -7.58 8.14
N ALA A 152 3.64 -8.73 8.54
CA ALA A 152 3.04 -9.56 9.58
C ALA A 152 2.46 -8.64 10.67
N PRO A 153 1.28 -8.95 11.22
CA PRO A 153 0.77 -8.17 12.35
C PRO A 153 1.91 -8.03 13.34
N ASP A 154 2.04 -6.87 13.97
CA ASP A 154 3.04 -6.60 15.00
C ASP A 154 2.76 -7.59 16.15
N HIS A 155 3.23 -8.82 15.95
CA HIS A 155 2.99 -9.97 16.77
C HIS A 155 3.87 -9.71 17.96
N LEU A 156 3.25 -9.54 19.11
CA LEU A 156 3.89 -9.20 20.39
C LEU A 156 5.05 -10.15 20.80
N GLY A 157 5.34 -11.21 20.03
CA GLY A 157 6.49 -12.12 20.16
C GLY A 157 7.65 -11.89 19.17
N GLY A 158 7.54 -10.98 18.20
CA GLY A 158 8.56 -10.69 17.17
C GLY A 158 8.74 -11.79 16.13
N THR A 159 9.53 -11.50 15.09
CA THR A 159 9.92 -12.43 14.03
C THR A 159 11.41 -12.75 14.10
N PHE A 160 11.82 -13.85 13.47
CA PHE A 160 13.21 -14.10 13.13
C PHE A 160 13.38 -14.23 11.63
N HIS A 161 14.55 -13.84 11.11
CA HIS A 161 14.83 -13.81 9.68
C HIS A 161 15.72 -14.97 9.26
N VAL A 162 15.39 -15.59 8.14
CA VAL A 162 16.23 -16.58 7.46
C VAL A 162 16.30 -16.25 5.98
N THR A 163 17.38 -16.64 5.32
CA THR A 163 17.59 -16.36 3.89
C THR A 163 17.53 -17.64 3.06
N GLY A 164 17.11 -17.54 1.80
CA GLY A 164 17.19 -18.63 0.84
C GLY A 164 17.53 -18.09 -0.54
N ASN A 165 18.39 -18.79 -1.27
CA ASN A 165 18.82 -18.38 -2.61
C ASN A 165 18.04 -19.15 -3.69
N PHE A 166 17.45 -18.43 -4.64
CA PHE A 166 16.62 -19.01 -5.71
C PHE A 166 17.10 -18.52 -7.07
N THR A 167 17.26 -19.43 -8.03
CA THR A 167 17.58 -19.08 -9.43
C THR A 167 16.38 -18.46 -10.13
N ASN A 168 15.16 -18.80 -9.70
CA ASN A 168 13.93 -18.18 -10.20
C ASN A 168 12.88 -18.09 -9.09
N ILE A 169 12.38 -16.88 -8.85
CA ILE A 169 11.31 -16.61 -7.89
C ILE A 169 9.98 -16.27 -8.57
N GLY A 170 9.91 -16.37 -9.89
CA GLY A 170 8.79 -15.97 -10.72
C GLY A 170 8.22 -14.60 -10.34
N GLY A 171 6.93 -14.58 -9.97
CA GLY A 171 6.19 -13.40 -9.52
C GLY A 171 6.11 -13.24 -7.99
N LEU A 172 7.04 -13.81 -7.23
CA LEU A 172 7.14 -13.61 -5.79
C LEU A 172 7.40 -12.13 -5.47
N GLN A 173 6.71 -11.60 -4.46
CA GLN A 173 6.79 -10.21 -4.04
C GLN A 173 7.10 -10.12 -2.55
N THR A 174 7.72 -9.02 -2.11
CA THR A 174 7.78 -8.66 -0.69
C THR A 174 6.37 -8.64 -0.09
N GLY A 175 6.22 -9.19 1.11
CA GLY A 175 4.94 -9.39 1.79
C GLY A 175 4.22 -10.68 1.40
N ALA A 176 4.70 -11.44 0.42
CA ALA A 176 4.14 -12.75 0.10
C ALA A 176 4.21 -13.71 1.31
N ALA A 177 3.20 -14.56 1.48
CA ALA A 177 3.12 -15.44 2.63
C ALA A 177 4.27 -16.47 2.65
N VAL A 178 4.79 -16.74 3.85
CA VAL A 178 5.59 -17.93 4.14
C VAL A 178 4.68 -18.93 4.82
N LYS A 179 4.53 -20.13 4.26
CA LYS A 179 3.60 -21.15 4.73
C LYS A 179 4.31 -22.43 5.13
N MET A 180 3.82 -23.07 6.17
CA MET A 180 4.20 -24.43 6.54
C MET A 180 2.94 -25.29 6.61
N ALA A 181 2.94 -26.44 5.95
CA ALA A 181 1.75 -27.32 5.85
C ALA A 181 0.46 -26.57 5.39
N GLY A 182 0.61 -25.55 4.54
CA GLY A 182 -0.49 -24.72 4.04
C GLY A 182 -0.93 -23.59 4.97
N VAL A 183 -0.41 -23.52 6.19
CA VAL A 183 -0.71 -22.48 7.18
C VAL A 183 0.32 -21.34 7.08
N PRO A 184 -0.10 -20.07 6.99
CA PRO A 184 0.82 -18.93 7.07
C PRO A 184 1.53 -18.87 8.43
N ILE A 185 2.84 -18.72 8.41
CA ILE A 185 3.71 -18.64 9.60
C ILE A 185 4.68 -17.45 9.55
N GLY A 186 4.57 -16.62 8.51
CA GLY A 186 5.48 -15.51 8.25
C GLY A 186 5.24 -14.87 6.89
N SER A 187 6.18 -14.05 6.46
CA SER A 187 6.14 -13.31 5.18
C SER A 187 7.53 -13.12 4.58
N VAL A 188 7.58 -12.90 3.26
CA VAL A 188 8.80 -12.49 2.57
C VAL A 188 9.11 -11.04 2.95
N ASP A 189 10.25 -10.80 3.59
CA ASP A 189 10.68 -9.48 4.02
C ASP A 189 11.36 -8.70 2.89
N SER A 190 12.32 -9.33 2.21
CA SER A 190 13.03 -8.68 1.11
C SER A 190 13.52 -9.66 0.05
N ILE A 191 13.72 -9.14 -1.16
CA ILE A 191 14.20 -9.87 -2.33
C ILE A 191 15.32 -9.04 -2.95
N VAL A 192 16.53 -9.59 -3.01
CA VAL A 192 17.71 -8.89 -3.51
C VAL A 192 18.49 -9.79 -4.46
N ILE A 193 18.90 -9.24 -5.61
CA ILE A 193 19.91 -9.87 -6.46
C ILE A 193 21.23 -9.09 -6.31
N LYS A 194 22.29 -9.78 -5.87
CA LYS A 194 23.61 -9.15 -5.73
C LYS A 194 24.22 -8.94 -7.13
N PRO A 195 24.93 -7.83 -7.38
CA PRO A 195 25.65 -7.64 -8.65
C PRO A 195 26.62 -8.81 -8.91
N GLY A 196 26.47 -9.47 -10.07
CA GLY A 196 27.26 -10.65 -10.44
C GLY A 196 26.70 -11.99 -9.96
N SER A 197 25.58 -12.01 -9.22
CA SER A 197 24.82 -13.22 -8.90
C SER A 197 23.77 -13.51 -9.96
N SER A 198 23.53 -14.80 -10.25
CA SER A 198 22.39 -15.29 -11.04
C SER A 198 21.23 -15.75 -10.15
N GLU A 199 21.37 -15.63 -8.83
CA GLU A 199 20.39 -16.05 -7.83
C GLU A 199 19.86 -14.84 -7.06
N ALA A 200 18.55 -14.86 -6.81
CA ALA A 200 17.88 -13.95 -5.90
C ALA A 200 17.99 -14.48 -4.48
N THR A 201 18.56 -13.68 -3.59
CA THR A 201 18.50 -13.91 -2.14
C THR A 201 17.16 -13.39 -1.62
N VAL A 202 16.35 -14.28 -1.07
CA VAL A 202 15.05 -13.97 -0.47
C VAL A 202 15.18 -14.07 1.04
N THR A 203 14.88 -12.98 1.75
CA THR A 203 14.81 -12.96 3.22
C THR A 203 13.37 -13.21 3.65
N LEU A 204 13.19 -14.21 4.53
CA LEU A 204 11.91 -14.62 5.10
C LEU A 204 11.85 -14.14 6.55
N ALA A 205 10.78 -13.46 6.94
CA ALA A 205 10.45 -13.18 8.34
C ALA A 205 9.47 -14.24 8.84
N ILE A 206 9.86 -15.01 9.85
CA ILE A 206 9.06 -16.10 10.44
C ILE A 206 8.69 -15.73 11.87
N ASP A 207 7.46 -15.99 12.29
CA ASP A 207 7.05 -15.70 13.66
C ASP A 207 7.83 -16.55 14.68
N LYS A 208 8.34 -15.93 15.76
CA LYS A 208 9.11 -16.65 16.79
C LYS A 208 8.32 -17.74 17.52
N SER A 209 6.98 -17.75 17.43
CA SER A 209 6.17 -18.89 17.89
C SER A 209 6.48 -20.19 17.15
N TYR A 210 7.12 -20.12 15.99
CA TYR A 210 7.57 -21.25 15.18
C TYR A 210 9.10 -21.41 15.21
N SER A 211 9.76 -21.15 16.35
CA SER A 211 11.23 -21.28 16.48
C SER A 211 11.75 -22.73 16.50
N GLN A 212 10.90 -23.73 16.25
CA GLN A 212 11.25 -25.15 16.25
C GLN A 212 11.30 -25.75 14.84
N ILE A 213 11.60 -24.92 13.85
CA ILE A 213 11.78 -25.36 12.45
C ILE A 213 13.19 -25.92 12.32
N PRO A 214 13.36 -27.20 11.91
CA PRO A 214 14.69 -27.79 11.73
C PRO A 214 15.57 -27.00 10.77
N ASP A 215 16.88 -26.91 11.03
CA ASP A 215 17.84 -26.18 10.18
C ASP A 215 18.04 -26.81 8.78
N ASP A 216 17.73 -28.10 8.64
CA ASP A 216 17.71 -28.83 7.37
C ASP A 216 16.37 -28.72 6.61
N SER A 217 15.53 -27.74 6.98
CA SER A 217 14.27 -27.47 6.28
C SER A 217 14.50 -26.94 4.86
N ALA A 218 13.57 -27.27 3.95
CA ALA A 218 13.60 -26.79 2.58
C ALA A 218 12.59 -25.66 2.34
N ALA A 219 12.94 -24.71 1.47
CA ALA A 219 12.06 -23.66 1.00
C ALA A 219 11.72 -23.82 -0.47
N ALA A 220 10.44 -23.77 -0.83
CA ALA A 220 9.98 -23.89 -2.21
C ALA A 220 9.06 -22.73 -2.58
N VAL A 221 9.25 -22.13 -3.76
CA VAL A 221 8.33 -21.11 -4.27
C VAL A 221 7.17 -21.78 -5.02
N PHE A 222 5.95 -21.58 -4.52
CA PHE A 222 4.73 -22.13 -5.12
C PHE A 222 3.78 -21.03 -5.57
N THR A 223 2.90 -21.38 -6.51
CA THR A 223 1.79 -20.52 -6.95
C THR A 223 0.51 -20.90 -6.21
N SER A 224 -0.21 -19.91 -5.69
CA SER A 224 -1.50 -20.14 -5.02
C SER A 224 -2.57 -20.52 -6.05
N GLY A 225 -2.92 -21.81 -6.16
CA GLY A 225 -3.85 -22.27 -7.19
C GLY A 225 -3.25 -22.19 -8.60
N LEU A 226 -4.10 -22.08 -9.64
CA LEU A 226 -3.65 -22.14 -11.04
C LEU A 226 -3.03 -20.83 -11.55
N ILE A 227 -3.46 -19.67 -11.04
CA ILE A 227 -3.06 -18.33 -11.53
C ILE A 227 -2.85 -17.34 -10.35
N GLY A 228 -2.72 -17.81 -9.11
CA GLY A 228 -2.62 -16.91 -7.97
C GLY A 228 -1.23 -16.32 -7.78
N SER A 229 -1.07 -15.57 -6.69
CA SER A 229 0.23 -15.04 -6.27
C SER A 229 1.17 -16.15 -5.82
N GLN A 230 2.47 -15.87 -5.92
CA GLN A 230 3.49 -16.78 -5.41
C GLN A 230 3.67 -16.63 -3.90
N TYR A 231 4.07 -17.72 -3.26
CA TYR A 231 4.34 -17.79 -1.83
C TYR A 231 5.50 -18.75 -1.58
N VAL A 232 6.15 -18.65 -0.43
CA VAL A 232 7.22 -19.57 -0.03
C VAL A 232 6.63 -20.64 0.88
N ALA A 233 6.81 -21.91 0.55
CA ALA A 233 6.50 -23.03 1.43
C ALA A 233 7.76 -23.52 2.12
N LEU A 234 7.70 -23.66 3.45
CA LEU A 234 8.70 -24.35 4.24
C LEU A 234 8.27 -25.80 4.47
N GLN A 235 9.18 -26.72 4.16
CA GLN A 235 9.06 -28.14 4.42
C GLN A 235 10.07 -28.52 5.51
N PRO A 236 9.60 -28.88 6.72
CA PRO A 236 10.48 -29.28 7.81
C PRO A 236 11.36 -30.47 7.44
N GLY A 237 12.63 -30.40 7.81
CA GLY A 237 13.55 -31.53 7.76
C GLY A 237 13.49 -32.39 9.02
N GLY A 238 14.57 -33.14 9.29
CA GLY A 238 14.67 -34.07 10.42
C GLY A 238 15.80 -33.75 11.40
N SER A 239 16.47 -32.61 11.25
CA SER A 239 17.57 -32.20 12.12
C SER A 239 17.10 -31.99 13.57
N PRO A 240 17.92 -32.36 14.57
CA PRO A 240 17.67 -32.02 15.96
C PRO A 240 17.95 -30.54 16.28
N GLU A 241 18.59 -29.81 15.36
CA GLU A 241 18.88 -28.37 15.49
C GLU A 241 17.84 -27.55 14.73
N TYR A 242 17.61 -26.32 15.20
CA TYR A 242 16.58 -25.41 14.67
C TYR A 242 17.20 -24.18 14.00
N LEU A 243 16.44 -23.56 13.11
CA LEU A 243 16.80 -22.27 12.50
C LEU A 243 16.80 -21.13 13.52
N HIS A 244 17.77 -20.23 13.37
CA HIS A 244 17.95 -19.02 14.14
C HIS A 244 17.98 -17.77 13.25
N GLU A 245 18.04 -16.60 13.89
CA GLU A 245 18.17 -15.31 13.21
C GLU A 245 19.43 -15.27 12.32
N GLY A 246 19.23 -14.99 11.05
CA GLY A 246 20.27 -14.86 10.04
C GLY A 246 20.66 -16.16 9.34
N ASP A 247 20.07 -17.30 9.71
CA ASP A 247 20.41 -18.58 9.10
C ASP A 247 20.04 -18.65 7.61
N GLU A 248 20.73 -19.51 6.87
CA GLU A 248 20.49 -19.75 5.46
C GLU A 248 19.83 -21.13 5.25
N LEU A 249 18.70 -21.14 4.57
CA LEU A 249 18.01 -22.33 4.08
C LEU A 249 18.78 -22.87 2.86
N VAL A 250 19.59 -23.90 3.10
CA VAL A 250 20.45 -24.51 2.07
C VAL A 250 19.63 -25.19 0.96
N LEU A 251 18.47 -25.76 1.31
CA LEU A 251 17.62 -26.48 0.38
C LEU A 251 16.54 -25.56 -0.19
N THR A 252 16.75 -25.04 -1.40
CA THR A 252 15.77 -24.20 -2.09
C THR A 252 15.23 -24.84 -3.36
N GLN A 253 13.95 -24.59 -3.65
CA GLN A 253 13.30 -24.97 -4.90
C GLN A 253 12.69 -23.72 -5.54
N SER A 254 13.21 -23.41 -6.73
CA SER A 254 12.77 -22.25 -7.51
C SER A 254 11.37 -22.44 -8.08
N ALA A 255 10.71 -21.33 -8.39
CA ALA A 255 9.38 -21.33 -8.97
C ALA A 255 9.39 -22.08 -10.32
N MET A 256 8.39 -22.92 -10.54
CA MET A 256 8.18 -23.56 -11.84
C MET A 256 7.53 -22.57 -12.81
N GLN A 257 8.08 -22.46 -14.02
CA GLN A 257 7.42 -21.77 -15.13
C GLN A 257 6.44 -22.73 -15.79
N LEU A 258 5.23 -22.24 -16.05
CA LEU A 258 4.18 -23.05 -16.70
C LEU A 258 4.64 -23.49 -18.09
N GLU A 259 5.41 -22.64 -18.76
CA GLU A 259 6.06 -22.87 -20.03
C GLU A 259 6.96 -24.11 -19.99
N ASP A 260 7.74 -24.29 -18.92
CA ASP A 260 8.63 -25.45 -18.75
C ASP A 260 7.83 -26.75 -18.56
N LEU A 261 6.70 -26.67 -17.84
CA LEU A 261 5.81 -27.82 -17.63
C LEU A 261 5.11 -28.24 -18.93
N ILE A 262 4.60 -27.26 -19.70
CA ILE A 262 3.98 -27.51 -21.01
C ILE A 262 5.01 -28.08 -21.98
N GLY A 263 6.21 -27.49 -22.03
CA GLY A 263 7.32 -27.99 -22.85
C GLY A 263 7.68 -29.44 -22.51
N LYS A 264 7.86 -29.75 -21.24
CA LYS A 264 8.14 -31.13 -20.77
C LYS A 264 7.01 -32.09 -21.12
N PHE A 265 5.75 -31.66 -21.07
CA PHE A 265 4.61 -32.48 -21.44
C PHE A 265 4.51 -32.72 -22.95
N LEU A 266 4.71 -31.68 -23.78
CA LEU A 266 4.67 -31.80 -25.24
C LEU A 266 5.80 -32.66 -25.80
N VAL A 267 6.99 -32.56 -25.22
CA VAL A 267 8.17 -33.34 -25.62
C VAL A 267 8.05 -34.79 -25.19
N ASN A 268 7.56 -35.07 -23.99
CA ASN A 268 7.41 -36.44 -23.49
C ASN A 268 6.09 -37.13 -23.91
N GLY A 269 5.12 -36.38 -24.42
CA GLY A 269 3.80 -36.88 -24.85
C GLY A 269 3.73 -37.32 -26.32
N SER A 270 4.79 -37.17 -27.11
CA SER A 270 4.84 -37.64 -28.49
C SER A 270 5.28 -39.11 -28.52
N PRO A 271 4.44 -40.07 -28.98
CA PRO A 271 4.89 -41.45 -29.18
C PRO A 271 5.94 -41.44 -30.29
N SER A 272 7.16 -41.86 -29.98
CA SER A 272 8.19 -42.13 -30.98
C SER A 272 7.73 -43.28 -31.88
N ASP A 273 7.11 -42.96 -33.01
CA ASP A 273 6.75 -43.91 -34.07
C ASP A 273 8.03 -44.48 -34.71
N ASN A 274 8.59 -45.52 -34.10
CA ASN A 274 9.63 -46.33 -34.72
C ASN A 274 8.97 -47.37 -35.64
N LYS A 275 8.61 -46.94 -36.86
CA LYS A 275 8.28 -47.85 -37.98
C LYS A 275 9.28 -47.66 -39.10
N ASN A 276 10.33 -48.49 -39.10
CA ASN A 276 11.00 -48.86 -40.34
C ASN A 276 10.91 -50.37 -40.51
N GLY A 277 9.83 -50.79 -41.18
CA GLY A 277 9.59 -52.16 -41.62
C GLY A 277 9.19 -52.15 -43.08
N GLY A 278 10.12 -52.56 -43.94
CA GLY A 278 9.92 -52.88 -45.36
C GLY A 278 11.23 -53.50 -45.87
N ALA A 279 11.28 -54.68 -46.48
CA ALA A 279 10.24 -55.56 -46.97
C ALA A 279 10.78 -57.00 -47.00
N SER A 280 9.94 -57.97 -46.64
CA SER A 280 10.14 -59.39 -46.95
C SER A 280 9.31 -59.68 -48.19
N GLY A 281 9.98 -59.97 -49.32
CA GLY A 281 9.36 -60.47 -50.56
C GLY A 281 10.02 -61.79 -50.93
N ASP A 282 9.17 -62.78 -51.23
CA ASP A 282 9.42 -64.22 -51.27
C ASP A 282 10.46 -64.78 -52.26
N ALA A 283 11.02 -65.92 -51.84
CA ALA A 283 11.37 -67.14 -52.58
C ALA A 283 12.29 -67.10 -53.82
N LYS A 284 13.47 -67.74 -53.70
CA LYS A 284 13.81 -69.06 -54.30
C LYS A 284 15.27 -69.44 -53.97
N PRO A 285 15.58 -70.69 -53.57
CA PRO A 285 16.96 -71.14 -53.43
C PRO A 285 17.46 -71.64 -54.79
N ASP A 286 18.71 -71.33 -55.16
CA ASP A 286 19.55 -72.31 -55.86
C ASP A 286 20.99 -71.83 -56.12
N ASN A 287 21.89 -72.73 -55.74
CA ASN A 287 23.12 -73.15 -56.41
C ASN A 287 24.42 -72.33 -56.30
N ALA A 288 25.36 -72.97 -55.60
CA ALA A 288 26.70 -73.31 -56.06
C ALA A 288 27.57 -72.22 -56.74
N GLY A 289 28.62 -71.86 -56.00
CA GLY A 289 29.94 -72.39 -56.32
C GLY A 289 30.89 -71.47 -57.07
N LYS A 290 32.16 -71.54 -56.62
CA LYS A 290 33.40 -71.18 -57.31
C LYS A 290 33.56 -69.68 -57.63
N LYS A 291 34.71 -69.06 -57.39
CA LYS A 291 36.08 -69.54 -57.29
C LYS A 291 36.92 -68.48 -56.61
#